data_AF-A0A067BFS9-F1
#
_entry.id   AF-A0A067BFS9-F1
#
_cell.length_a   1.000
_cell.length_b   1.000
_cell.length_c   1.000
_cell.angle_alpha   90.00
_cell.angle_beta   90.00
_cell.angle_gamma   90.00
#
_symmetry.space_group_name_H-M   'P 1'
#
loop_
_entity.id
_entity.type
_entity.pdbx_description
1 polymer ?
#
loop_
_entity_poly.entity_id
_entity_poly.type
_entity_poly.pdbx_seq_one_letter_code
_entity_poly.pdbx_strand_id
1 'polypeptide(L)'
;MSPYLANDFFWVDFASTSTVLSNTLNLQLSLTSASPLDLLATSSRLSTHDSVGVSYAYPRLLMYQELTTLESAVAGLRHLDTVNVVYMLAQYCYVDWDRRWAMASTLARQVRCRDRYASNGAVYLESVLRNIEFQAWNASTQGLFMQRIGNGIAEFADGPAFLAYVASHQMLDVHDEVRVWSNAGLSSFVLQYAN
;
A
#
# COMPACT_ATOMS: atom_id res chain seq x y z
N MET A 1 -35.98 -23.49 24.19
CA MET A 1 -35.88 -22.17 23.51
C MET A 1 -34.51 -21.53 23.72
N SER A 2 -33.86 -21.71 24.88
CA SER A 2 -32.39 -21.82 24.93
C SER A 2 -32.04 -23.25 24.50
N PRO A 3 -31.11 -23.51 23.54
CA PRO A 3 -29.89 -22.74 23.22
C PRO A 3 -29.91 -21.87 21.95
N TYR A 4 -30.95 -21.94 21.11
CA TYR A 4 -30.96 -21.23 19.81
C TYR A 4 -31.08 -19.71 19.95
N LEU A 5 -31.76 -19.19 20.98
CA LEU A 5 -31.93 -17.74 21.19
C LEU A 5 -30.78 -17.08 21.97
N ALA A 6 -29.64 -17.77 22.13
CA ALA A 6 -28.49 -17.24 22.85
C ALA A 6 -27.68 -16.21 22.02
N ASN A 7 -27.95 -16.10 20.73
CA ASN A 7 -27.40 -15.10 19.81
C ASN A 7 -28.41 -14.77 18.72
N ASP A 8 -28.22 -13.61 18.07
CA ASP A 8 -29.09 -13.12 16.99
C ASP A 8 -28.98 -13.95 15.69
N PHE A 9 -28.02 -14.89 15.61
CA PHE A 9 -27.81 -15.77 14.46
C PHE A 9 -28.55 -17.11 14.57
N PHE A 10 -29.29 -17.34 15.67
CA PHE A 10 -29.96 -18.61 15.97
C PHE A 10 -29.03 -19.83 15.98
N TRP A 11 -27.73 -19.62 16.21
CA TRP A 11 -26.69 -20.67 16.16
C TRP A 11 -26.48 -21.30 17.54
N VAL A 12 -26.75 -22.59 17.68
CA VAL A 12 -26.51 -23.36 18.93
C VAL A 12 -25.04 -23.38 19.33
N ASP A 13 -24.76 -23.09 20.60
CA ASP A 13 -23.39 -23.13 21.16
C ASP A 13 -22.39 -22.24 20.42
N PHE A 14 -22.85 -21.13 19.85
CA PHE A 14 -22.03 -20.17 19.08
C PHE A 14 -20.73 -19.77 19.79
N ALA A 15 -20.75 -19.60 21.11
CA ALA A 15 -19.56 -19.27 21.88
C ALA A 15 -18.43 -20.31 21.71
N SER A 16 -18.77 -21.59 21.56
CA SER A 16 -17.81 -22.67 21.34
C SER A 16 -17.45 -22.86 19.86
N THR A 17 -18.40 -22.67 18.94
CA THR A 17 -18.20 -22.89 17.50
C THR A 17 -17.56 -21.70 16.78
N SER A 18 -17.77 -20.48 17.28
CA SER A 18 -17.23 -19.24 16.69
C SER A 18 -15.71 -19.25 16.60
N THR A 19 -15.01 -19.75 17.62
CA THR A 19 -13.55 -19.82 17.61
C THR A 19 -13.05 -20.76 16.51
N VAL A 20 -13.65 -21.94 16.39
CA VAL A 20 -13.31 -22.92 15.34
C VAL A 20 -13.59 -22.32 13.96
N LEU A 21 -14.75 -21.68 13.79
CA LEU A 21 -15.12 -21.03 12.52
C LEU A 21 -14.14 -19.92 12.12
N SER A 22 -13.80 -19.02 13.04
CA SER A 22 -12.83 -17.94 12.77
C SER A 22 -11.46 -18.49 12.40
N ASN A 23 -11.02 -19.58 13.04
CA ASN A 23 -9.72 -20.18 12.77
C ASN A 23 -9.69 -20.86 11.40
N THR A 24 -10.75 -21.60 11.05
CA THR A 24 -10.91 -22.20 9.73
C THR A 24 -10.90 -21.11 8.65
N LEU A 25 -11.64 -20.02 8.84
CA LEU A 25 -11.65 -18.89 7.90
C LEU A 25 -10.26 -18.28 7.72
N ASN A 26 -9.55 -18.00 8.82
CA ASN A 26 -8.22 -17.37 8.76
C ASN A 26 -7.17 -18.24 8.06
N LEU A 27 -7.22 -19.57 8.23
CA LEU A 27 -6.33 -20.48 7.51
C LEU A 27 -6.63 -20.50 6.00
N GLN A 28 -7.91 -20.55 5.64
CA GLN A 28 -8.34 -20.64 4.25
C GLN A 28 -8.20 -19.32 3.48
N LEU A 29 -8.17 -18.20 4.20
CA LEU A 29 -8.02 -16.86 3.61
C LEU A 29 -6.74 -16.71 2.79
N SER A 30 -5.64 -17.36 3.21
CA SER A 30 -4.38 -17.33 2.46
C SER A 30 -4.32 -18.29 1.27
N LEU A 31 -5.28 -19.21 1.16
CA LEU A 31 -5.27 -20.32 0.20
C LEU A 31 -6.30 -20.15 -0.91
N THR A 32 -7.36 -19.38 -0.67
CA THR A 32 -8.50 -19.25 -1.57
C THR A 32 -8.76 -17.80 -1.93
N SER A 33 -8.67 -17.47 -3.21
CA SER A 33 -9.10 -16.17 -3.73
C SER A 33 -10.57 -16.28 -4.16
N ALA A 34 -11.48 -15.80 -3.30
CA ALA A 34 -12.89 -15.57 -3.61
C ALA A 34 -13.78 -16.78 -3.98
N SER A 35 -13.39 -18.00 -3.60
CA SER A 35 -14.26 -19.20 -3.74
C SER A 35 -15.10 -19.44 -2.48
N PRO A 36 -16.33 -19.98 -2.60
CA PRO A 36 -17.11 -20.34 -1.43
C PRO A 36 -16.36 -21.36 -0.57
N LEU A 37 -16.23 -21.07 0.71
CA LEU A 37 -15.58 -21.96 1.66
C LEU A 37 -16.53 -23.09 2.06
N ASP A 38 -16.19 -24.32 1.69
CA ASP A 38 -16.86 -25.51 2.23
C ASP A 38 -16.27 -25.85 3.60
N LEU A 39 -17.03 -25.57 4.66
CA LEU A 39 -16.64 -25.86 6.05
C LEU A 39 -16.54 -27.36 6.35
N LEU A 40 -17.18 -28.21 5.53
CA LEU A 40 -17.20 -29.65 5.71
C LEU A 40 -16.11 -30.36 4.91
N ALA A 41 -15.44 -29.65 4.00
CA ALA A 41 -14.33 -30.19 3.22
C ALA A 41 -13.15 -30.60 4.11
N THR A 42 -12.43 -31.64 3.70
CA THR A 42 -11.22 -32.10 4.40
C THR A 42 -10.13 -31.04 4.49
N SER A 43 -10.08 -30.11 3.53
CA SER A 43 -9.16 -28.97 3.52
C SER A 43 -9.43 -27.94 4.61
N SER A 44 -10.66 -27.89 5.13
CA SER A 44 -11.12 -26.92 6.14
C SER A 44 -10.92 -27.41 7.59
N ARG A 45 -10.30 -28.59 7.75
CA ARG A 45 -10.04 -29.20 9.06
C ARG A 45 -8.95 -28.42 9.80
N LEU A 46 -9.19 -28.20 11.09
CA LEU A 46 -8.21 -27.67 12.02
C LEU A 46 -7.49 -28.83 12.72
N SER A 47 -6.18 -28.87 12.59
CA SER A 47 -5.30 -29.69 13.42
C SER A 47 -5.08 -29.01 14.77
N THR A 48 -4.88 -29.79 15.83
CA THR A 48 -4.45 -29.28 17.14
C THR A 48 -3.06 -28.62 17.11
N HIS A 49 -2.32 -28.82 16.03
CA HIS A 49 -0.98 -28.28 15.82
C HIS A 49 -0.99 -27.02 14.96
N ASP A 50 -2.14 -26.62 14.41
CA ASP A 50 -2.22 -25.44 13.56
C ASP A 50 -2.05 -24.17 14.37
N SER A 51 -1.24 -23.25 13.86
CA SER A 51 -1.15 -21.89 14.40
C SER A 51 -2.45 -21.16 14.10
N VAL A 52 -3.27 -21.04 15.13
CA VAL A 52 -4.54 -20.33 15.09
C VAL A 52 -4.32 -18.82 15.00
N GLY A 53 -5.05 -18.15 14.11
CA GLY A 53 -5.02 -16.70 13.92
C GLY A 53 -4.78 -16.30 12.47
N VAL A 54 -4.62 -15.01 12.22
CA VAL A 54 -4.27 -14.50 10.88
C VAL A 54 -2.77 -14.72 10.65
N SER A 55 -2.42 -15.33 9.52
CA SER A 55 -1.01 -15.47 9.11
C SER A 55 -0.35 -14.10 9.01
N TYR A 56 0.80 -13.91 9.68
CA TYR A 56 1.59 -12.69 9.57
C TYR A 56 2.10 -12.42 8.15
N ALA A 57 2.15 -13.45 7.30
CA ALA A 57 2.51 -13.31 5.89
C ALA A 57 1.35 -12.75 5.03
N TYR A 58 0.10 -12.88 5.48
CA TYR A 58 -1.06 -12.51 4.68
C TYR A 58 -1.16 -11.00 4.41
N PRO A 59 -0.98 -10.09 5.38
CA PRO A 59 -0.92 -8.66 5.07
C PRO A 59 0.20 -8.29 4.08
N ARG A 60 1.33 -9.01 4.12
CA ARG A 60 2.44 -8.81 3.17
C ARG A 60 2.06 -9.30 1.77
N LEU A 61 1.37 -10.43 1.67
CA LEU A 61 0.81 -10.94 0.41
C LEU A 61 -0.09 -9.88 -0.24
N LEU A 62 -1.04 -9.35 0.53
CA LEU A 62 -1.94 -8.28 0.06
C LEU A 62 -1.14 -7.08 -0.46
N MET A 63 -0.22 -6.55 0.34
CA MET A 63 0.52 -5.32 0.01
C MET A 63 1.45 -5.48 -1.21
N TYR A 64 2.10 -6.65 -1.37
CA TYR A 64 3.11 -6.86 -2.41
C TYR A 64 2.60 -7.54 -3.67
N GLN A 65 1.44 -8.20 -3.63
CA GLN A 65 0.94 -9.00 -4.76
C GLN A 65 -0.48 -8.64 -5.20
N GLU A 66 -1.40 -8.37 -4.27
CA GLU A 66 -2.81 -8.16 -4.63
C GLU A 66 -3.19 -6.69 -4.80
N LEU A 67 -2.72 -5.82 -3.89
CA LEU A 67 -3.04 -4.39 -3.86
C LEU A 67 -2.03 -3.54 -4.64
N THR A 68 -1.51 -4.07 -5.74
CA THR A 68 -0.48 -3.41 -6.55
C THR A 68 -1.01 -2.62 -7.74
N THR A 69 -2.33 -2.55 -7.90
CA THR A 69 -2.97 -1.75 -8.96
C THR A 69 -2.86 -0.26 -8.65
N LEU A 70 -3.00 0.58 -9.68
CA LEU A 70 -3.00 2.04 -9.48
C LEU A 70 -4.18 2.50 -8.62
N GLU A 71 -5.36 1.94 -8.84
CA GLU A 71 -6.59 2.25 -8.08
C GLU A 71 -6.39 1.94 -6.59
N SER A 72 -5.93 0.73 -6.27
CA SER A 72 -5.68 0.31 -4.88
C SER A 72 -4.57 1.15 -4.23
N ALA A 73 -3.55 1.55 -4.99
CA ALA A 73 -2.48 2.39 -4.49
C ALA A 73 -2.95 3.82 -4.19
N VAL A 74 -3.66 4.46 -5.12
CA VAL A 74 -4.22 5.79 -4.94
C VAL A 74 -5.18 5.80 -3.73
N ALA A 75 -6.08 4.83 -3.65
CA ALA A 75 -6.97 4.68 -2.51
C ALA A 75 -6.18 4.46 -1.20
N GLY A 76 -5.19 3.55 -1.21
CA GLY A 76 -4.39 3.23 -0.04
C GLY A 76 -3.56 4.41 0.48
N LEU A 77 -2.92 5.17 -0.42
CA LEU A 77 -2.14 6.36 -0.08
C LEU A 77 -3.02 7.44 0.59
N ARG A 78 -4.25 7.62 0.10
CA ARG A 78 -5.19 8.61 0.65
C ARG A 78 -5.76 8.22 2.01
N HIS A 79 -5.80 6.93 2.33
CA HIS A 79 -6.21 6.42 3.64
C HIS A 79 -5.04 6.30 4.64
N LEU A 80 -3.80 6.41 4.15
CA LEU A 80 -2.62 6.35 4.99
C LEU A 80 -2.51 7.64 5.81
N ASP A 81 -2.40 7.51 7.13
CA ASP A 81 -2.11 8.67 7.98
C ASP A 81 -0.81 9.33 7.50
N THR A 82 -0.84 10.66 7.40
CA THR A 82 0.32 11.45 6.95
C THR A 82 1.57 11.14 7.76
N VAL A 83 1.48 10.88 9.07
CA VAL A 83 2.67 10.54 9.88
C VAL A 83 3.29 9.20 9.48
N ASN A 84 2.53 8.32 8.84
CA ASN A 84 2.98 7.00 8.42
C ASN A 84 3.63 6.97 7.03
N VAL A 85 3.48 8.04 6.24
CA VAL A 85 4.05 8.14 4.89
C VAL A 85 5.58 7.99 4.90
N VAL A 86 6.25 8.53 5.92
CA VAL A 86 7.72 8.43 6.04
C VAL A 86 8.20 7.02 6.35
N TYR A 87 7.32 6.15 6.85
CA TYR A 87 7.62 4.75 7.15
C TYR A 87 7.26 3.80 6.00
N MET A 88 6.77 4.33 4.87
CA MET A 88 6.55 3.52 3.68
C MET A 88 7.85 2.88 3.21
N LEU A 89 7.79 1.58 2.95
CA LEU A 89 8.91 0.80 2.42
C LEU A 89 9.08 1.02 0.91
N ALA A 90 9.24 2.28 0.52
CA ALA A 90 9.48 2.71 -0.84
C ALA A 90 10.96 3.04 -1.03
N GLN A 91 11.61 2.39 -2.01
CA GLN A 91 12.93 2.81 -2.46
C GLN A 91 12.76 3.68 -3.69
N TYR A 92 12.63 4.98 -3.46
CA TYR A 92 12.50 5.96 -4.53
C TYR A 92 13.74 5.95 -5.43
N CYS A 93 13.47 5.92 -6.73
CA CYS A 93 14.47 6.05 -7.78
C CYS A 93 14.51 7.47 -8.32
N TYR A 94 13.38 8.17 -8.27
CA TYR A 94 13.20 9.53 -8.76
C TYR A 94 12.27 10.32 -7.85
N VAL A 95 12.45 11.63 -7.83
CA VAL A 95 11.51 12.54 -7.18
C VAL A 95 10.21 12.60 -8.00
N ASP A 96 10.32 12.76 -9.31
CA ASP A 96 9.22 13.11 -10.20
C ASP A 96 9.09 12.13 -11.37
N TRP A 97 7.91 12.10 -12.00
CA TRP A 97 7.63 11.17 -13.11
C TRP A 97 8.46 11.45 -14.37
N ASP A 98 8.88 12.71 -14.59
CA ASP A 98 9.77 13.07 -15.71
C ASP A 98 11.22 12.65 -15.47
N ARG A 99 11.54 12.08 -14.30
CA ARG A 99 12.87 11.56 -13.94
C ARG A 99 13.95 12.64 -13.94
N ARG A 100 13.59 13.89 -13.62
CA ARG A 100 14.53 15.02 -13.56
C ARG A 100 15.50 14.89 -12.40
N TRP A 101 15.04 14.39 -11.25
CA TRP A 101 15.87 14.27 -10.05
C TRP A 101 15.99 12.82 -9.60
N ALA A 102 17.19 12.25 -9.75
CA ALA A 102 17.52 10.90 -9.33
C ALA A 102 17.70 10.82 -7.81
N MET A 103 17.18 9.75 -7.19
CA MET A 103 17.24 9.50 -5.74
C MET A 103 17.90 8.18 -5.36
N ALA A 104 18.20 7.30 -6.33
CA ALA A 104 18.77 6.00 -5.99
C ALA A 104 20.14 6.13 -5.32
N SER A 105 20.37 5.34 -4.27
CA SER A 105 21.62 5.37 -3.49
C SER A 105 22.87 4.93 -4.25
N THR A 106 22.72 4.27 -5.40
CA THR A 106 23.85 3.82 -6.23
C THR A 106 23.51 3.94 -7.72
N LEU A 107 24.54 4.16 -8.55
CA LEU A 107 24.39 4.20 -10.00
C LEU A 107 23.81 2.89 -10.57
N ALA A 108 24.25 1.74 -10.05
CA ALA A 108 23.72 0.43 -10.44
C ALA A 108 22.22 0.27 -10.11
N ARG A 109 21.76 0.84 -8.98
CA ARG A 109 20.32 0.91 -8.68
C ARG A 109 19.61 1.84 -9.65
N GLN A 110 20.16 3.02 -9.94
CA GLN A 110 19.56 3.97 -10.86
C GLN A 110 19.35 3.37 -12.26
N VAL A 111 20.36 2.67 -12.79
CA VAL A 111 20.28 1.94 -14.06
C VAL A 111 19.16 0.89 -14.00
N ARG A 112 19.10 0.09 -12.94
CA ARG A 112 18.03 -0.89 -12.77
C ARG A 112 16.64 -0.25 -12.68
N CYS A 113 16.50 0.91 -12.03
CA CYS A 113 15.25 1.65 -11.97
C CYS A 113 14.76 2.04 -13.36
N ARG A 114 15.65 2.62 -14.16
CA ARG A 114 15.35 2.97 -15.55
C ARG A 114 14.94 1.74 -16.37
N ASP A 115 15.69 0.65 -16.25
CA ASP A 115 15.53 -0.52 -17.12
C ASP A 115 14.37 -1.44 -16.71
N ARG A 116 13.99 -1.48 -15.42
CA ARG A 116 13.03 -2.47 -14.89
C ARG A 116 11.83 -1.90 -14.15
N TYR A 117 11.91 -0.67 -13.64
CA TYR A 117 10.89 -0.13 -12.73
C TYR A 117 10.26 1.16 -13.23
N ALA A 118 10.46 1.52 -14.50
CA ALA A 118 9.97 2.77 -15.06
C ALA A 118 8.45 2.92 -14.97
N SER A 119 7.68 1.83 -15.08
CA SER A 119 6.22 1.84 -14.98
C SER A 119 5.67 1.60 -13.56
N ASN A 120 6.55 1.46 -12.56
CA ASN A 120 6.14 1.26 -11.17
C ASN A 120 6.04 2.62 -10.45
N GLY A 121 4.82 3.09 -10.18
CA GLY A 121 4.57 4.35 -9.47
C GLY A 121 5.23 4.42 -8.08
N ALA A 122 5.48 3.27 -7.43
CA ALA A 122 6.10 3.24 -6.10
C ALA A 122 7.58 3.69 -6.09
N VAL A 123 8.24 3.79 -7.25
CA VAL A 123 9.63 4.30 -7.31
C VAL A 123 9.71 5.81 -7.51
N TYR A 124 8.58 6.50 -7.64
CA TYR A 124 8.49 7.94 -7.84
C TYR A 124 7.89 8.59 -6.59
N LEU A 125 8.62 9.51 -5.96
CA LEU A 125 8.13 10.19 -4.77
C LEU A 125 6.85 11.01 -5.07
N GLU A 126 6.77 11.62 -6.25
CA GLU A 126 5.62 12.38 -6.73
C GLU A 126 4.30 11.60 -6.65
N SER A 127 4.30 10.29 -6.95
CA SER A 127 3.10 9.45 -6.82
C SER A 127 2.53 9.50 -5.41
N VAL A 128 3.40 9.46 -4.40
CA VAL A 128 3.01 9.54 -2.99
C VAL A 128 2.56 10.95 -2.62
N LEU A 129 3.37 11.96 -2.96
CA LEU A 129 3.10 13.35 -2.56
C LEU A 129 1.80 13.91 -3.16
N ARG A 130 1.43 13.46 -4.36
CA ARG A 130 0.16 13.84 -5.01
C ARG A 130 -1.08 13.26 -4.33
N ASN A 131 -0.93 12.20 -3.51
CA ASN A 131 -2.05 11.42 -2.96
C ASN A 131 -2.13 11.45 -1.44
N ILE A 132 -1.53 12.46 -0.83
CA ILE A 132 -1.57 12.72 0.61
C ILE A 132 -1.87 14.20 0.85
N GLU A 133 -2.26 14.56 2.06
CA GLU A 133 -2.32 15.97 2.49
C GLU A 133 -0.89 16.48 2.69
N PHE A 134 -0.30 17.01 1.61
CA PHE A 134 1.12 17.37 1.57
C PHE A 134 1.52 18.37 2.64
N GLN A 135 0.67 19.33 3.01
CA GLN A 135 1.03 20.35 3.99
C GLN A 135 1.11 19.77 5.40
N ALA A 136 0.12 18.98 5.85
CA ALA A 136 0.19 18.26 7.12
C ALA A 136 1.34 17.26 7.14
N TRP A 137 1.58 16.55 6.04
CA TRP A 137 2.73 15.66 5.93
C TRP A 137 4.06 16.41 6.07
N ASN A 138 4.25 17.47 5.30
CA ASN A 138 5.48 18.27 5.35
C ASN A 138 5.70 18.87 6.75
N ALA A 139 4.63 19.36 7.39
CA ALA A 139 4.67 19.83 8.78
C ALA A 139 5.05 18.71 9.77
N SER A 140 4.53 17.50 9.59
CA SER A 140 4.87 16.35 10.44
C SER A 140 6.32 15.92 10.31
N THR A 141 6.96 16.19 9.15
CA THR A 141 8.41 15.98 8.97
C THR A 141 9.29 17.03 9.67
N GLN A 142 8.72 18.08 10.26
CA GLN A 142 9.46 19.15 10.96
C GLN A 142 10.55 19.79 10.09
N GLY A 143 10.28 19.95 8.78
CA GLY A 143 11.20 20.57 7.81
C GLY A 143 12.27 19.62 7.25
N LEU A 144 12.30 18.36 7.68
CA LEU A 144 13.26 17.36 7.15
C LEU A 144 13.07 17.11 5.66
N PHE A 145 11.84 17.16 5.15
CA PHE A 145 11.59 17.03 3.70
C PHE A 145 12.37 18.09 2.91
N MET A 146 12.23 19.36 3.28
CA MET A 146 12.96 20.44 2.62
C MET A 146 14.47 20.29 2.79
N GLN A 147 14.95 19.98 4.00
CA GLN A 147 16.38 19.83 4.24
C GLN A 147 17.03 18.69 3.44
N ARG A 148 16.33 17.56 3.29
CA ARG A 148 16.89 16.33 2.70
C ARG A 148 16.63 16.18 1.21
N ILE A 149 15.55 16.77 0.70
CA ILE A 149 15.09 16.58 -0.67
C ILE A 149 14.83 17.94 -1.33
N GLY A 150 13.96 18.76 -0.72
CA GLY A 150 13.48 20.00 -1.34
C GLY A 150 14.58 21.00 -1.69
N ASN A 151 15.55 21.21 -0.81
CA ASN A 151 16.66 22.15 -1.04
C ASN A 151 17.52 21.73 -2.23
N GLY A 152 17.81 20.44 -2.38
CA GLY A 152 18.57 19.93 -3.54
C GLY A 152 17.80 20.08 -4.84
N ILE A 153 16.47 19.90 -4.82
CA ILE A 153 15.62 20.17 -5.98
C ILE A 153 15.65 21.67 -6.34
N ALA A 154 15.59 22.56 -5.35
CA ALA A 154 15.53 24.00 -5.54
C ALA A 154 16.79 24.60 -6.20
N GLU A 155 17.92 23.87 -6.21
CA GLU A 155 19.14 24.28 -6.93
C GLU A 155 18.98 24.19 -8.46
N PHE A 156 18.00 23.43 -8.96
CA PHE A 156 17.71 23.30 -10.38
C PHE A 156 16.68 24.34 -10.84
N ALA A 157 16.77 24.77 -12.11
CA ALA A 157 15.88 25.80 -12.67
C ALA A 157 14.38 25.43 -12.57
N ASP A 158 14.03 24.17 -12.80
CA ASP A 158 12.64 23.68 -12.73
C ASP A 158 12.20 23.31 -11.31
N GLY A 159 13.12 23.32 -10.35
CA GLY A 159 12.89 22.85 -8.99
C GLY A 159 11.86 23.66 -8.21
N PRO A 160 11.98 25.00 -8.13
CA PRO A 160 10.99 25.83 -7.47
C PRO A 160 9.57 25.65 -8.00
N ALA A 161 9.42 25.45 -9.32
CA ALA A 161 8.13 25.20 -9.95
C ALA A 161 7.54 23.86 -9.51
N PHE A 162 8.35 22.80 -9.46
CA PHE A 162 7.91 21.49 -8.96
C PHE A 162 7.52 21.54 -7.48
N LEU A 163 8.31 22.19 -6.62
CA LEU A 163 8.00 22.31 -5.19
C LEU A 163 6.70 23.09 -4.95
N ALA A 164 6.48 24.18 -5.70
CA ALA A 164 5.22 24.93 -5.65
C ALA A 164 4.03 24.09 -6.14
N TYR A 165 4.23 23.31 -7.21
CA TYR A 165 3.22 22.40 -7.73
C TYR A 165 2.81 21.34 -6.69
N VAL A 166 3.75 20.65 -6.07
CA VAL A 166 3.43 19.64 -5.04
C VAL A 166 2.77 20.29 -3.82
N ALA A 167 3.22 21.48 -3.43
CA ALA A 167 2.67 22.22 -2.30
C ALA A 167 1.24 22.73 -2.50
N SER A 168 0.83 22.99 -3.75
CA SER A 168 -0.47 23.54 -4.12
C SER A 168 -1.38 22.54 -4.84
N HIS A 169 -0.92 21.28 -4.98
CA HIS A 169 -1.63 20.26 -5.72
C HIS A 169 -3.00 19.97 -5.08
N GLN A 170 -4.04 19.90 -5.92
CA GLN A 170 -5.37 19.48 -5.50
C GLN A 170 -5.58 18.02 -5.88
N MET A 171 -5.92 17.20 -4.88
CA MET A 171 -6.25 15.79 -5.10
C MET A 171 -7.47 15.67 -6.01
N LEU A 172 -7.28 15.03 -7.16
CA LEU A 172 -8.35 14.67 -8.08
C LEU A 172 -9.20 13.53 -7.51
N ASP A 173 -10.35 13.23 -8.14
CA ASP A 173 -11.02 11.95 -7.93
C ASP A 173 -10.04 10.79 -8.18
N VAL A 174 -10.24 9.66 -7.48
CA VAL A 174 -9.39 8.46 -7.61
C VAL A 174 -9.28 8.03 -9.07
N HIS A 175 -10.40 7.99 -9.80
CA HIS A 175 -10.41 7.51 -11.18
C HIS A 175 -9.63 8.43 -12.13
N ASP A 176 -9.78 9.75 -11.95
CA ASP A 176 -9.05 10.73 -12.76
C ASP A 176 -7.56 10.75 -12.43
N GLU A 177 -7.19 10.58 -11.15
CA GLU A 177 -5.78 10.45 -10.75
C GLU A 177 -5.14 9.20 -11.36
N VAL A 178 -5.83 8.05 -11.33
CA VAL A 178 -5.37 6.82 -11.98
C VAL A 178 -5.14 7.04 -13.48
N ARG A 179 -6.01 7.82 -14.14
CA ARG A 179 -5.83 8.17 -15.56
C ARG A 179 -4.60 9.05 -15.77
N VAL A 180 -4.35 10.02 -14.90
CA VAL A 180 -3.14 10.86 -14.93
C VAL A 180 -1.88 9.99 -14.81
N TRP A 181 -1.85 9.06 -13.86
CA TRP A 181 -0.73 8.13 -13.68
C TRP A 181 -0.51 7.23 -14.90
N SER A 182 -1.61 6.70 -15.45
CA SER A 182 -1.57 5.84 -16.64
C SER A 182 -1.05 6.60 -17.86
N ASN A 183 -1.46 7.86 -18.04
CA ASN A 183 -0.98 8.73 -19.12
C ASN A 183 0.50 9.08 -18.96
N ALA A 184 1.02 9.13 -17.72
CA ALA A 184 2.44 9.27 -17.42
C ALA A 184 3.25 7.97 -17.63
N GLY A 185 2.59 6.87 -18.07
CA GLY A 185 3.23 5.59 -18.35
C GLY A 185 3.40 4.68 -17.13
N LEU A 186 2.72 4.97 -16.01
CA LEU A 186 2.68 4.10 -14.84
C LEU A 186 1.60 3.03 -15.03
N SER A 187 1.86 1.82 -14.56
CA SER A 187 0.93 0.69 -14.70
C SER A 187 0.74 -0.11 -13.41
N SER A 188 1.61 0.08 -12.42
CA SER A 188 1.58 -0.66 -11.15
C SER A 188 2.15 0.18 -10.03
N PHE A 189 1.88 -0.21 -8.79
CA PHE A 189 2.47 0.36 -7.59
C PHE A 189 2.89 -0.79 -6.68
N VAL A 190 4.15 -1.19 -6.78
CA VAL A 190 4.72 -2.31 -6.03
C VAL A 190 5.78 -1.77 -5.08
N LEU A 191 5.49 -1.81 -3.78
CA LEU A 191 6.44 -1.47 -2.71
C LEU A 191 7.57 -2.51 -2.62
N GLN A 192 8.69 -2.15 -2.02
CA GLN A 192 9.79 -3.08 -1.83
C GLN A 192 9.69 -3.81 -0.50
N TYR A 193 10.21 -5.04 -0.50
CA TYR A 193 10.35 -5.82 0.71
C TYR A 193 11.45 -5.24 1.61
N ALA A 194 11.13 -5.01 2.88
CA ALA A 194 12.13 -4.75 3.92
C ALA A 194 12.32 -6.00 4.79
N ASN A 195 13.58 -6.30 5.10
CA ASN A 195 13.99 -7.41 5.96
C ASN A 195 14.05 -6.98 7.42
#